data_AF-A0A417WIG1-F1
#
_entry.id   AF-A0A417WIG1-F1
#
_cell.length_a   1.000
_cell.length_b   1.000
_cell.length_c   1.000
_cell.angle_alpha   90.00
_cell.angle_beta   90.00
_cell.angle_gamma   90.00
#
_symmetry.space_group_name_H-M   'P 1'
#
loop_
_entity.id
_entity.type
_entity.pdbx_description
1 polymer ?
#
loop_
_entity_poly.entity_id
_entity_poly.type
_entity_poly.pdbx_seq_one_letter_code
_entity_poly.pdbx_strand_id
1 'polypeptide(L)'
;MEKDSDLLNKKKTVQISVTDKDGKEHPIDVETEMVPVGHEINYQTENEWWSKDPETGKVYAPIPEHYALHFQELQARMKSGPPLTENENRVYEALKVVLQELPVFAADNAYNAQPNASSLESIEHETKKRTNRTRKKDYVDTSLTKHISLIIDQEYESGLSLRKSGSAYLTPLESTDGLNYDANTGKLYFEGVPVSEAKLEEISRGKVVEIGEFDLPLLKLFYSIILADIKNTINQNQYAINESFTIYLPDLAELMGKGRNLSDNDIIMLRNKTGAFQTIYGIIRDPKYPKRIGSALPLLVSLGYDDTTNTIRFSSPYMLRLIQTLYNVKVRQSKLNLNKITEPAKFLISEHTDIIYTSIAKERNKRAVEIVFAIVTMIEQSTDENVCITVRDIFDRSPQLVEALNNTIRTANKNTLLKRAFSKAYELLEKKTTLKEHYPYMVFSEELLGIPTVSTLNEMKLHFIKKK
;
A
#
# COMPACT_ATOMS: atom_id res chain seq x y z
N MET A 1 -8.38 45.23 0.02
CA MET A 1 -9.06 43.94 -0.20
C MET A 1 -8.81 43.53 -1.63
N GLU A 2 -8.10 42.43 -1.83
CA GLU A 2 -7.93 41.78 -3.13
C GLU A 2 -9.31 41.34 -3.67
N LYS A 3 -9.57 41.45 -4.98
CA LYS A 3 -10.84 40.98 -5.56
C LYS A 3 -10.81 39.46 -5.60
N ASP A 4 -11.96 38.81 -5.35
CA ASP A 4 -12.07 37.35 -5.38
C ASP A 4 -11.65 36.73 -6.73
N SER A 5 -11.68 37.49 -7.84
CA SER A 5 -11.17 37.09 -9.15
C SER A 5 -9.65 36.93 -9.19
N ASP A 6 -8.94 37.65 -8.35
CA ASP A 6 -7.49 37.77 -8.36
C ASP A 6 -6.84 36.70 -7.46
N LEU A 7 -7.67 36.03 -6.63
CA LEU A 7 -7.24 34.93 -5.75
C LEU A 7 -6.73 33.71 -6.50
N LEU A 8 -7.19 33.49 -7.73
CA LEU A 8 -6.72 32.40 -8.60
C LEU A 8 -5.48 32.78 -9.41
N ASN A 9 -4.95 33.99 -9.24
CA ASN A 9 -3.71 34.37 -9.90
C ASN A 9 -2.61 33.44 -9.43
N LYS A 10 -2.05 32.68 -10.37
CA LYS A 10 -1.01 31.70 -10.09
C LYS A 10 0.24 32.35 -9.54
N LYS A 11 0.47 33.65 -9.76
CA LYS A 11 1.64 34.36 -9.23
C LYS A 11 1.20 35.48 -8.29
N LYS A 12 1.71 35.47 -7.06
CA LYS A 12 1.45 36.51 -6.06
C LYS A 12 2.75 36.90 -5.36
N THR A 13 2.88 38.18 -5.01
CA THR A 13 3.93 38.62 -4.09
C THR A 13 3.30 38.76 -2.71
N VAL A 14 3.84 38.06 -1.73
CA VAL A 14 3.39 38.12 -0.33
C VAL A 14 4.49 38.70 0.54
N GLN A 15 4.11 39.48 1.55
CA GLN A 15 5.05 40.02 2.53
C GLN A 15 5.04 39.15 3.77
N ILE A 16 6.21 38.67 4.20
CA ILE A 16 6.40 37.89 5.42
C ILE A 16 7.45 38.54 6.31
N SER A 17 7.45 38.24 7.60
CA SER A 17 8.50 38.70 8.53
C SER A 17 9.52 37.59 8.72
N VAL A 18 10.80 37.87 8.51
CA VAL A 18 11.89 36.90 8.70
C VAL A 18 12.76 37.31 9.87
N THR A 19 13.11 36.34 10.70
CA THR A 19 13.99 36.57 11.87
C THR A 19 15.45 36.47 11.44
N ASP A 20 16.22 37.54 11.66
CA ASP A 20 17.66 37.55 11.42
C ASP A 20 18.44 36.76 12.49
N LYS A 21 19.76 36.64 12.30
CA LYS A 21 20.65 35.91 13.22
C LYS A 21 20.73 36.52 14.62
N ASP A 22 20.31 37.77 14.77
CA ASP A 22 20.30 38.52 16.03
C ASP A 22 18.90 38.49 16.69
N GLY A 23 17.95 37.73 16.11
CA GLY A 23 16.59 37.58 16.64
C GLY A 23 15.65 38.75 16.33
N LYS A 24 16.00 39.63 15.38
CA LYS A 24 15.15 40.74 14.94
C LYS A 24 14.36 40.36 13.69
N GLU A 25 13.07 40.66 13.70
CA GLU A 25 12.18 40.46 12.56
C GLU A 25 12.30 41.62 11.56
N HIS A 26 12.46 41.31 10.28
CA HIS A 26 12.37 42.27 9.18
C HIS A 26 11.44 41.76 8.09
N PRO A 27 10.62 42.63 7.49
CA PRO A 27 9.71 42.24 6.41
C PRO A 27 10.49 41.98 5.11
N ILE A 28 10.10 40.93 4.39
CA ILE A 28 10.56 40.66 3.02
C ILE A 28 9.37 40.38 2.10
N ASP A 29 9.52 40.75 0.83
CA ASP A 29 8.55 40.42 -0.21
C ASP A 29 9.00 39.14 -0.93
N VAL A 30 8.13 38.13 -0.97
CA VAL A 30 8.38 36.82 -1.56
C VAL A 30 7.44 36.59 -2.73
N GLU A 31 8.00 36.31 -3.91
CA GLU A 31 7.20 35.81 -5.03
C GLU A 31 6.76 34.37 -4.74
N THR A 32 5.47 34.13 -4.84
CA THR A 32 4.82 32.84 -4.62
C THR A 32 4.05 32.42 -5.86
N GLU A 33 3.98 31.13 -6.13
CA GLU A 33 3.16 30.58 -7.20
C GLU A 33 2.35 29.37 -6.78
N MET A 34 1.03 29.44 -6.97
CA MET A 34 0.13 28.32 -6.70
C MET A 34 0.12 27.33 -7.87
N VAL A 35 0.43 26.07 -7.58
CA VAL A 35 0.60 25.02 -8.60
C VAL A 35 -0.52 23.97 -8.46
N PRO A 36 -1.44 23.86 -9.43
CA PRO A 36 -2.46 22.83 -9.39
C PRO A 36 -1.85 21.41 -9.40
N VAL A 37 -2.33 20.53 -8.53
CA VAL A 37 -1.93 19.12 -8.47
C VAL A 37 -3.14 18.19 -8.47
N GLY A 38 -3.01 17.03 -9.11
CA GLY A 38 -4.11 16.04 -9.23
C GLY A 38 -4.32 15.14 -8.00
N HIS A 39 -3.86 15.53 -6.82
CA HIS A 39 -4.00 14.77 -5.57
C HIS A 39 -4.28 15.70 -4.39
N GLU A 40 -4.81 15.15 -3.30
CA GLU A 40 -5.03 15.87 -2.04
C GLU A 40 -3.71 16.16 -1.31
N ILE A 41 -3.66 17.27 -0.56
CA ILE A 41 -2.48 17.71 0.19
C ILE A 41 -2.87 17.94 1.64
N ASN A 42 -2.11 17.37 2.58
CA ASN A 42 -2.29 17.65 4.00
C ASN A 42 -1.30 18.71 4.50
N TYR A 43 -1.71 19.98 4.40
CA TYR A 43 -0.90 21.15 4.80
C TYR A 43 -0.51 21.21 6.29
N GLN A 44 -1.11 20.38 7.15
CA GLN A 44 -0.83 20.35 8.59
C GLN A 44 0.18 19.29 9.01
N THR A 45 0.42 18.26 8.19
CA THR A 45 1.22 17.08 8.58
C THR A 45 2.32 16.73 7.58
N GLU A 46 2.28 17.29 6.36
CA GLU A 46 3.37 17.20 5.40
C GLU A 46 4.45 18.24 5.75
N ASN A 47 5.67 17.77 6.02
CA ASN A 47 6.78 18.64 6.44
C ASN A 47 7.22 19.64 5.35
N GLU A 48 7.00 19.32 4.06
CA GLU A 48 7.39 20.17 2.93
C GLU A 48 6.39 20.02 1.77
N TRP A 49 5.18 20.54 1.96
CA TRP A 49 4.21 20.67 0.87
C TRP A 49 4.58 21.82 -0.09
N TRP A 50 5.46 22.74 0.28
CA TRP A 50 5.92 23.86 -0.57
C TRP A 50 7.33 23.58 -1.11
N SER A 51 7.77 24.33 -2.12
CA SER A 51 9.17 24.30 -2.58
C SER A 51 9.69 25.70 -2.87
N LYS A 52 10.99 25.94 -2.70
CA LYS A 52 11.64 27.22 -2.97
C LYS A 52 12.67 27.06 -4.09
N ASP A 53 12.57 27.90 -5.11
CA ASP A 53 13.57 28.03 -6.15
C ASP A 53 14.86 28.62 -5.53
N PRO A 54 15.99 27.90 -5.58
CA PRO A 54 17.24 28.37 -4.99
C PRO A 54 17.92 29.50 -5.78
N GLU A 55 17.59 29.67 -7.06
CA GLU A 55 18.17 30.71 -7.92
C GLU A 55 17.36 32.01 -7.86
N THR A 56 16.02 31.89 -7.85
CA THR A 56 15.12 33.07 -7.89
C THR A 56 14.52 33.43 -6.53
N GLY A 57 14.60 32.53 -5.54
CA GLY A 57 13.97 32.71 -4.23
C GLY A 57 12.45 32.57 -4.23
N LYS A 58 11.86 32.26 -5.40
CA LYS A 58 10.43 32.09 -5.60
C LYS A 58 9.91 30.83 -4.91
N VAL A 59 8.73 30.90 -4.31
CA VAL A 59 8.11 29.80 -3.58
C VAL A 59 6.94 29.21 -4.36
N TYR A 60 6.88 27.89 -4.51
CA TYR A 60 5.76 27.18 -5.13
C TYR A 60 4.92 26.50 -4.07
N ALA A 61 3.61 26.76 -4.11
CA ALA A 61 2.60 26.23 -3.20
C ALA A 61 1.62 25.34 -3.99
N PRO A 62 1.71 24.01 -3.90
CA PRO A 62 0.78 23.14 -4.58
C PRO A 62 -0.62 23.25 -3.99
N ILE A 63 -1.63 23.13 -4.84
CA ILE A 63 -3.05 23.16 -4.49
C ILE A 63 -3.81 22.08 -5.25
N PRO A 64 -4.67 21.26 -4.60
CA PRO A 64 -5.50 20.30 -5.29
C PRO A 64 -6.31 20.97 -6.40
N GLU A 65 -6.21 20.45 -7.62
CA GLU A 65 -6.79 21.06 -8.81
C GLU A 65 -8.31 21.26 -8.67
N HIS A 66 -8.97 20.30 -8.02
CA HIS A 66 -10.40 20.37 -7.77
C HIS A 66 -10.81 21.48 -6.77
N TYR A 67 -9.93 21.97 -5.89
CA TYR A 67 -10.23 23.12 -5.03
C TYR A 67 -10.29 24.42 -5.83
N ALA A 68 -9.35 24.61 -6.76
CA ALA A 68 -9.34 25.77 -7.64
C ALA A 68 -10.53 25.76 -8.61
N LEU A 69 -10.85 24.59 -9.18
CA LEU A 69 -12.01 24.40 -10.06
C LEU A 69 -13.33 24.65 -9.32
N HIS A 70 -13.49 24.06 -8.12
CA HIS A 70 -14.71 24.23 -7.34
C HIS A 70 -14.92 25.69 -6.90
N PHE A 71 -13.84 26.40 -6.55
CA PHE A 71 -13.92 27.83 -6.25
C PHE A 71 -14.35 28.66 -7.48
N GLN A 72 -13.85 28.33 -8.68
CA GLN A 72 -14.28 28.97 -9.94
C GLN A 72 -15.75 28.73 -10.24
N GLU A 73 -16.24 27.50 -10.06
CA GLU A 73 -17.64 27.12 -10.28
C GLU A 73 -18.58 27.88 -9.35
N LEU A 74 -18.26 27.94 -8.05
CA LEU A 74 -19.05 28.68 -7.06
C LEU A 74 -19.05 30.18 -7.36
N GLN A 75 -17.89 30.75 -7.74
CA GLN A 75 -17.79 32.16 -8.11
C GLN A 75 -18.61 32.49 -9.37
N ALA A 76 -18.63 31.60 -10.37
CA ALA A 76 -19.44 31.76 -11.57
C ALA A 76 -20.94 31.72 -11.24
N ARG A 77 -21.37 30.83 -10.34
CA ARG A 77 -22.76 30.76 -9.86
C ARG A 77 -23.19 32.01 -9.09
N MET A 78 -22.30 32.61 -8.29
CA MET A 78 -22.60 33.89 -7.62
C MET A 78 -22.77 35.06 -8.60
N LYS A 79 -22.11 35.02 -9.76
CA LYS A 79 -22.17 36.09 -10.77
C LYS A 79 -23.37 35.98 -11.71
N SER A 80 -23.80 34.76 -12.05
CA SER A 80 -24.82 34.55 -13.10
C SER A 80 -25.76 33.36 -12.89
N GLY A 81 -25.75 32.72 -11.70
CA GLY A 81 -26.51 31.50 -11.40
C GLY A 81 -27.49 31.65 -10.24
N PRO A 82 -28.13 30.53 -9.82
CA PRO A 82 -28.97 30.52 -8.63
C PRO A 82 -28.12 30.78 -7.36
N PRO A 83 -28.71 31.40 -6.31
CA PRO A 83 -28.00 31.67 -5.06
C PRO A 83 -27.36 30.41 -4.50
N LEU A 84 -26.18 30.57 -3.89
CA LEU A 84 -25.53 29.48 -3.17
C LEU A 84 -26.39 29.07 -1.97
N THR A 85 -26.49 27.77 -1.74
CA THR A 85 -27.04 27.22 -0.49
C THR A 85 -26.13 27.56 0.69
N GLU A 86 -26.61 27.43 1.92
CA GLU A 86 -25.81 27.71 3.12
C GLU A 86 -24.52 26.87 3.19
N ASN A 87 -24.60 25.60 2.77
CA ASN A 87 -23.42 24.72 2.70
C ASN A 87 -22.44 25.15 1.60
N GLU A 88 -22.94 25.50 0.41
CA GLU A 88 -22.10 26.00 -0.69
C GLU A 88 -21.42 27.33 -0.31
N ASN A 89 -22.11 28.19 0.44
CA ASN A 89 -21.55 29.44 0.93
C ASN A 89 -20.44 29.19 1.97
N ARG A 90 -20.61 28.21 2.87
CA ARG A 90 -19.56 27.80 3.81
C ARG A 90 -18.33 27.24 3.09
N VAL A 91 -18.53 26.43 2.05
CA VAL A 91 -17.45 25.87 1.22
C VAL A 91 -16.73 26.97 0.44
N TYR A 92 -17.47 27.93 -0.13
CA TYR A 92 -16.91 29.09 -0.81
C TYR A 92 -15.99 29.90 0.11
N GLU A 93 -16.45 30.24 1.31
CA GLU A 93 -15.64 30.99 2.28
C GLU A 93 -14.42 30.19 2.76
N ALA A 94 -14.54 28.87 2.95
CA ALA A 94 -13.40 28.02 3.31
C ALA A 94 -12.34 27.98 2.20
N LEU A 95 -12.76 27.78 0.94
CA LEU A 95 -11.85 27.79 -0.21
C LEU A 95 -11.20 29.16 -0.43
N LYS A 96 -11.95 30.24 -0.19
CA LYS A 96 -11.42 31.61 -0.23
C LYS A 96 -10.28 31.81 0.76
N VAL A 97 -10.46 31.36 2.01
CA VAL A 97 -9.41 31.43 3.05
C VAL A 97 -8.19 30.61 2.63
N VAL A 98 -8.39 29.38 2.13
CA VAL A 98 -7.26 28.56 1.64
C VAL A 98 -6.50 29.27 0.52
N LEU A 99 -7.17 29.82 -0.49
CA LEU A 99 -6.53 30.52 -1.61
C LEU A 99 -5.84 31.84 -1.21
N GLN A 100 -6.28 32.46 -0.11
CA GLN A 100 -5.67 33.67 0.44
C GLN A 100 -4.43 33.37 1.27
N GLU A 101 -4.53 32.39 2.17
CA GLU A 101 -3.52 32.13 3.19
C GLU A 101 -2.42 31.18 2.70
N LEU A 102 -2.73 30.26 1.78
CA LEU A 102 -1.77 29.25 1.32
C LEU A 102 -0.44 29.83 0.81
N PRO A 103 -0.41 30.89 -0.02
CA PRO A 103 0.85 31.49 -0.45
C PRO A 103 1.67 32.11 0.70
N VAL A 104 0.98 32.68 1.70
CA VAL A 104 1.62 33.27 2.89
C VAL A 104 2.24 32.18 3.75
N PHE A 105 1.50 31.10 4.02
CA PHE A 105 2.02 29.94 4.75
C PHE A 105 3.18 29.26 4.04
N ALA A 106 3.16 29.18 2.71
CA ALA A 106 4.24 28.60 1.93
C ALA A 106 5.52 29.44 2.07
N ALA A 107 5.39 30.77 1.95
CA ALA A 107 6.50 31.69 2.09
C ALA A 107 7.07 31.68 3.50
N ASP A 108 6.22 31.69 4.53
CA ASP A 108 6.64 31.66 5.93
C ASP A 108 7.44 30.40 6.26
N ASN A 109 6.93 29.22 5.89
CA ASN A 109 7.68 27.98 6.07
C ASN A 109 9.00 27.98 5.27
N ALA A 110 9.02 28.53 4.07
CA ALA A 110 10.21 28.57 3.22
C ALA A 110 11.36 29.45 3.75
N TYR A 111 11.05 30.43 4.58
CA TYR A 111 12.04 31.39 5.08
C TYR A 111 12.24 31.35 6.59
N ASN A 112 11.30 30.80 7.37
CA ASN A 112 11.34 30.75 8.84
C ASN A 112 11.40 29.34 9.43
N ALA A 113 11.31 28.27 8.63
CA ALA A 113 11.56 26.92 9.13
C ALA A 113 13.02 26.80 9.63
N GLN A 114 13.21 26.76 10.94
CA GLN A 114 14.52 26.58 11.57
C GLN A 114 15.14 25.26 11.13
N PRO A 115 16.34 25.25 10.54
CA PRO A 115 17.09 24.01 10.35
C PRO A 115 17.53 23.52 11.73
N ASN A 116 17.23 22.27 12.07
CA ASN A 116 17.91 21.60 13.17
C ASN A 116 19.43 21.75 12.95
N ALA A 117 20.07 22.47 13.87
CA ALA A 117 21.48 22.80 13.80
C ALA A 117 22.35 21.52 13.78
N SER A 118 22.88 21.18 12.61
CA SER A 118 24.29 20.80 12.45
C SER A 118 24.64 20.70 10.98
N SER A 119 25.86 21.12 10.65
CA SER A 119 26.53 21.03 9.34
C SER A 119 26.11 22.02 8.24
N LEU A 120 26.42 23.30 8.46
CA LEU A 120 26.88 24.19 7.38
C LEU A 120 28.40 24.33 7.51
N GLU A 121 29.15 23.42 6.89
CA GLU A 121 30.49 23.75 6.39
C GLU A 121 30.42 23.85 4.86
N SER A 122 30.60 25.08 4.40
CA SER A 122 31.06 25.54 3.08
C SER A 122 31.00 24.53 1.93
N ILE A 123 30.02 24.68 1.05
CA ILE A 123 30.09 24.13 -0.32
C ILE A 123 30.80 25.17 -1.19
N GLU A 124 32.10 24.97 -1.36
CA GLU A 124 32.81 25.47 -2.53
C GLU A 124 32.18 24.89 -3.80
N HIS A 125 32.20 25.68 -4.88
CA HIS A 125 31.72 25.32 -6.20
C HIS A 125 32.37 24.00 -6.68
N GLU A 126 31.65 22.87 -6.54
CA GLU A 126 31.92 21.67 -7.34
C GLU A 126 30.73 21.35 -8.24
N THR A 127 30.99 21.40 -9.54
CA THR A 127 30.23 20.79 -10.63
C THR A 127 29.52 19.50 -10.19
N LYS A 128 28.19 19.41 -10.43
CA LYS A 128 27.31 18.26 -10.16
C LYS A 128 28.01 16.90 -10.41
N LYS A 129 28.68 16.36 -9.39
CA LYS A 129 29.00 14.95 -9.30
C LYS A 129 27.76 14.26 -8.74
N ARG A 130 27.26 13.25 -9.45
CA ARG A 130 26.29 12.29 -8.89
C ARG A 130 26.89 11.74 -7.60
N THR A 131 26.39 12.19 -6.44
CA THR A 131 26.71 11.54 -5.18
C THR A 131 26.16 10.12 -5.24
N ASN A 132 27.00 9.13 -4.94
CA ASN A 132 26.56 7.75 -4.83
C ASN A 132 25.53 7.67 -3.70
N ARG A 133 24.24 7.61 -4.08
CA ARG A 133 23.12 7.47 -3.14
C ARG A 133 23.34 6.18 -2.36
N THR A 134 23.59 6.27 -1.05
CA THR A 134 23.91 5.10 -0.21
C THR A 134 22.81 4.90 0.81
N ARG A 135 22.44 3.64 1.06
CA ARG A 135 21.42 3.25 2.06
C ARG A 135 21.77 3.82 3.44
N LYS A 136 20.80 4.47 4.11
CA LYS A 136 20.96 4.91 5.51
C LYS A 136 20.64 3.79 6.50
N LYS A 137 21.11 3.94 7.75
CA LYS A 137 20.99 2.92 8.81
C LYS A 137 19.58 2.82 9.40
N ASP A 138 18.84 3.92 9.40
CA ASP A 138 17.48 4.08 9.92
C ASP A 138 16.38 3.54 8.99
N TYR A 139 16.72 3.18 7.75
CA TYR A 139 15.81 2.49 6.84
C TYR A 139 15.54 1.05 7.29
N VAL A 140 14.36 0.55 6.94
CA VAL A 140 13.95 -0.84 7.24
C VAL A 140 15.00 -1.80 6.70
N ASP A 141 15.45 -2.73 7.54
CA ASP A 141 16.38 -3.78 7.13
C ASP A 141 15.63 -4.88 6.36
N THR A 142 15.80 -4.86 5.05
CA THR A 142 15.19 -5.80 4.11
C THR A 142 16.00 -7.08 3.94
N SER A 143 17.21 -7.17 4.52
CA SER A 143 18.11 -8.32 4.32
C SER A 143 17.55 -9.63 4.88
N LEU A 144 16.62 -9.53 5.84
CA LEU A 144 15.93 -10.67 6.46
C LEU A 144 14.76 -11.19 5.63
N THR A 145 14.28 -10.43 4.63
CA THR A 145 13.06 -10.75 3.87
C THR A 145 13.38 -11.45 2.55
N LYS A 146 13.93 -12.67 2.61
CA LYS A 146 14.25 -13.46 1.40
C LYS A 146 13.06 -14.23 0.81
N HIS A 147 12.03 -14.43 1.61
CA HIS A 147 10.81 -15.15 1.23
C HIS A 147 9.57 -14.30 1.48
N ILE A 148 8.51 -14.60 0.74
CA ILE A 148 7.16 -14.11 0.97
C ILE A 148 6.56 -14.90 2.13
N SER A 149 6.13 -14.19 3.17
CA SER A 149 5.40 -14.77 4.30
C SER A 149 3.92 -14.90 3.94
N LEU A 150 3.47 -16.14 3.73
CA LEU A 150 2.06 -16.45 3.51
C LEU A 150 1.40 -16.84 4.83
N ILE A 151 0.23 -16.27 5.13
CA ILE A 151 -0.58 -16.66 6.30
C ILE A 151 -1.17 -18.05 6.02
N ILE A 152 -0.87 -19.02 6.88
CA ILE A 152 -1.40 -20.40 6.78
C ILE A 152 -2.48 -20.69 7.81
N ASP A 153 -2.74 -19.80 8.77
CA ASP A 153 -3.92 -19.92 9.63
C ASP A 153 -5.20 -19.92 8.79
N GLN A 154 -6.01 -20.98 8.90
CA GLN A 154 -7.19 -21.19 8.04
C GLN A 154 -8.23 -20.08 8.15
N GLU A 155 -8.36 -19.41 9.31
CA GLU A 155 -9.32 -18.33 9.48
C GLU A 155 -8.83 -17.02 8.83
N TYR A 156 -7.51 -16.84 8.69
CA TYR A 156 -6.90 -15.58 8.26
C TYR A 156 -6.12 -15.69 6.94
N GLU A 157 -6.05 -16.87 6.30
CA GLU A 157 -5.31 -17.09 5.03
C GLU A 157 -5.69 -16.10 3.91
N SER A 158 -6.93 -15.60 3.94
CA SER A 158 -7.45 -14.66 2.96
C SER A 158 -7.10 -13.20 3.28
N GLY A 159 -6.44 -12.91 4.41
CA GLY A 159 -6.15 -11.55 4.88
C GLY A 159 -5.31 -10.71 3.92
N LEU A 160 -4.58 -11.34 3.00
CA LEU A 160 -3.83 -10.64 1.95
C LEU A 160 -4.34 -11.02 0.55
N SER A 161 -5.62 -11.32 0.43
CA SER A 161 -6.30 -11.77 -0.78
C SER A 161 -7.60 -11.01 -1.00
N LEU A 162 -8.03 -10.93 -2.26
CA LEU A 162 -9.32 -10.37 -2.67
C LEU A 162 -10.48 -11.37 -2.51
N ARG A 163 -10.20 -12.59 -2.02
CA ARG A 163 -11.20 -13.59 -1.68
C ARG A 163 -11.90 -13.18 -0.39
N LYS A 164 -13.20 -12.85 -0.47
CA LYS A 164 -14.07 -12.57 0.69
C LYS A 164 -14.39 -13.85 1.49
N SER A 165 -13.40 -14.37 2.22
CA SER A 165 -13.53 -15.58 3.03
C SER A 165 -12.78 -15.46 4.34
N GLY A 166 -13.22 -16.20 5.36
CA GLY A 166 -12.61 -16.20 6.68
C GLY A 166 -12.87 -14.93 7.50
N SER A 167 -11.94 -14.66 8.40
CA SER A 167 -11.96 -13.58 9.39
C SER A 167 -11.19 -12.34 8.92
N ALA A 168 -10.43 -12.41 7.82
CA ALA A 168 -9.77 -11.27 7.24
C ALA A 168 -9.65 -11.40 5.71
N TYR A 169 -9.85 -10.29 4.99
CA TYR A 169 -9.68 -10.20 3.54
C TYR A 169 -9.61 -8.75 3.07
N LEU A 170 -9.24 -8.57 1.79
CA LEU A 170 -9.14 -7.28 1.12
C LEU A 170 -10.39 -7.01 0.28
N THR A 171 -10.86 -5.77 0.32
CA THR A 171 -11.97 -5.23 -0.46
C THR A 171 -11.50 -4.01 -1.22
N PRO A 172 -11.36 -4.09 -2.56
CA PRO A 172 -11.02 -2.95 -3.38
C PRO A 172 -12.26 -2.06 -3.61
N LEU A 173 -12.04 -0.75 -3.73
CA LEU A 173 -13.05 0.25 -4.03
C LEU A 173 -12.70 0.99 -5.33
N GLU A 174 -13.71 1.51 -6.01
CA GLU A 174 -13.52 2.36 -7.19
C GLU A 174 -12.90 3.71 -6.83
N SER A 175 -13.30 4.28 -5.68
CA SER A 175 -12.79 5.54 -5.16
C SER A 175 -12.79 5.50 -3.62
N THR A 176 -11.91 6.31 -3.03
CA THR A 176 -11.83 6.57 -1.59
C THR A 176 -12.50 7.90 -1.19
N ASP A 177 -13.18 8.58 -2.11
CA ASP A 177 -13.81 9.87 -1.84
C ASP A 177 -14.81 9.77 -0.68
N GLY A 178 -14.72 10.72 0.24
CA GLY A 178 -15.54 10.77 1.46
C GLY A 178 -15.11 9.79 2.55
N LEU A 179 -14.15 8.88 2.30
CA LEU A 179 -13.57 7.99 3.30
C LEU A 179 -12.38 8.66 3.99
N ASN A 180 -12.44 8.77 5.32
CA ASN A 180 -11.39 9.35 6.14
C ASN A 180 -10.98 8.37 7.24
N TYR A 181 -9.70 8.01 7.27
CA TYR A 181 -9.13 7.21 8.34
C TYR A 181 -8.55 8.11 9.43
N ASP A 182 -9.06 7.97 10.65
CA ASP A 182 -8.50 8.64 11.82
C ASP A 182 -7.50 7.70 12.51
N ALA A 183 -6.22 8.03 12.40
CA ALA A 183 -5.13 7.27 13.00
C ALA A 183 -5.20 7.22 14.54
N ASN A 184 -5.74 8.27 15.18
CA ASN A 184 -5.81 8.34 16.64
C ASN A 184 -6.86 7.37 17.20
N THR A 185 -8.00 7.27 16.53
CA THR A 185 -9.08 6.35 16.95
C THR A 185 -9.00 4.98 16.28
N GLY A 186 -8.20 4.87 15.21
CA GLY A 186 -8.09 3.67 14.38
C GLY A 186 -9.37 3.33 13.63
N LYS A 187 -10.25 4.31 13.40
CA LYS A 187 -11.57 4.13 12.78
C LYS A 187 -11.61 4.78 11.40
N LEU A 188 -12.33 4.11 10.51
CA LEU A 188 -12.68 4.63 9.20
C LEU A 188 -14.03 5.34 9.29
N TYR A 189 -14.14 6.50 8.68
CA TYR A 189 -15.35 7.32 8.63
C TYR A 189 -15.75 7.59 7.18
N PHE A 190 -17.05 7.64 6.92
CA PHE A 190 -17.63 8.09 5.67
C PHE A 190 -18.64 9.16 6.00
N GLU A 191 -18.45 10.37 5.47
CA GLU A 191 -19.32 11.53 5.75
C GLU A 191 -19.52 11.77 7.27
N GLY A 192 -18.46 11.58 8.06
CA GLY A 192 -18.47 11.78 9.52
C GLY A 192 -19.03 10.61 10.35
N VAL A 193 -19.48 9.52 9.71
CA VAL A 193 -20.04 8.34 10.40
C VAL A 193 -19.04 7.17 10.35
N PRO A 194 -18.81 6.44 11.46
CA PRO A 194 -17.98 5.24 11.45
C PRO A 194 -18.45 4.21 10.42
N VAL A 195 -17.51 3.74 9.61
CA VAL A 195 -17.76 2.83 8.50
C VAL A 195 -17.76 1.39 8.99
N SER A 196 -18.80 0.66 8.58
CA SER A 196 -18.90 -0.78 8.73
C SER A 196 -18.56 -1.49 7.41
N GLU A 197 -18.29 -2.79 7.48
CA GLU A 197 -18.20 -3.66 6.30
C GLU A 197 -19.43 -3.51 5.40
N ALA A 198 -20.64 -3.56 5.96
CA ALA A 198 -21.88 -3.40 5.21
C ALA A 198 -21.99 -2.03 4.52
N LYS A 199 -21.46 -0.97 5.16
CA LYS A 199 -21.41 0.37 4.57
C LYS A 199 -20.44 0.44 3.40
N LEU A 200 -19.27 -0.19 3.50
CA LEU A 200 -18.34 -0.31 2.36
C LEU A 200 -18.98 -1.05 1.20
N GLU A 201 -19.70 -2.15 1.47
CA GLU A 201 -20.42 -2.89 0.44
C GLU A 201 -21.50 -2.04 -0.22
N GLU A 202 -22.25 -1.25 0.56
CA GLU A 202 -23.22 -0.29 0.04
C GLU A 202 -22.57 0.78 -0.86
N ILE A 203 -21.46 1.38 -0.41
CA ILE A 203 -20.72 2.40 -1.18
C ILE A 203 -20.18 1.82 -2.49
N SER A 204 -19.80 0.54 -2.50
CA SER A 204 -19.31 -0.19 -3.67
C SER A 204 -20.41 -0.77 -4.57
N ARG A 205 -21.69 -0.68 -4.18
CA ARG A 205 -22.78 -1.38 -4.86
C ARG A 205 -22.94 -0.87 -6.29
N GLY A 206 -22.89 -1.78 -7.26
CA GLY A 206 -23.04 -1.46 -8.69
C GLY A 206 -21.78 -0.87 -9.34
N LYS A 207 -20.70 -0.68 -8.58
CA LYS A 207 -19.40 -0.26 -9.09
C LYS A 207 -18.57 -1.47 -9.48
N VAL A 208 -17.89 -1.39 -10.62
CA VAL A 208 -17.00 -2.45 -11.09
C VAL A 208 -15.56 -1.99 -10.86
N VAL A 209 -14.80 -2.78 -10.10
CA VAL A 209 -13.38 -2.53 -9.88
C VAL A 209 -12.61 -3.60 -10.64
N GLU A 210 -11.72 -3.18 -11.54
CA GLU A 210 -10.87 -4.09 -12.30
C GLU A 210 -9.78 -4.65 -11.38
N ILE A 211 -10.02 -5.83 -10.82
CA ILE A 211 -9.12 -6.38 -9.81
C ILE A 211 -7.83 -6.97 -10.41
N GLY A 212 -7.82 -7.22 -11.72
CA GLY A 212 -6.65 -7.74 -12.46
C GLY A 212 -5.42 -6.84 -12.46
N GLU A 213 -5.56 -5.55 -12.18
CA GLU A 213 -4.45 -4.58 -12.20
C GLU A 213 -3.66 -4.54 -10.89
N PHE A 214 -4.21 -5.07 -9.78
CA PHE A 214 -3.50 -5.07 -8.50
C PHE A 214 -2.32 -6.04 -8.48
N ASP A 215 -1.13 -5.53 -8.13
CA ASP A 215 0.07 -6.36 -7.98
C ASP A 215 0.10 -7.06 -6.60
N LEU A 216 -0.79 -8.02 -6.38
CA LEU A 216 -0.87 -8.78 -5.13
C LEU A 216 0.46 -9.41 -4.68
N PRO A 217 1.36 -9.89 -5.57
CA PRO A 217 2.71 -10.31 -5.18
C PRO A 217 3.54 -9.20 -4.53
N LEU A 218 3.50 -7.98 -5.08
CA LEU A 218 4.16 -6.81 -4.47
C LEU A 218 3.54 -6.47 -3.11
N LEU A 219 2.21 -6.56 -3.00
CA LEU A 219 1.52 -6.32 -1.73
C LEU A 219 1.99 -7.31 -0.64
N LYS A 220 2.07 -8.60 -0.97
CA LYS A 220 2.56 -9.63 -0.05
C LYS A 220 4.05 -9.46 0.28
N LEU A 221 4.84 -8.89 -0.63
CA LEU A 221 6.22 -8.49 -0.34
C LEU A 221 6.28 -7.41 0.74
N PHE A 222 5.45 -6.35 0.63
CA PHE A 222 5.36 -5.34 1.69
C PHE A 222 4.95 -5.93 3.03
N TYR A 223 3.95 -6.81 3.05
CA TYR A 223 3.57 -7.52 4.27
C TYR A 223 4.75 -8.30 4.87
N SER A 224 5.52 -9.00 4.03
CA SER A 224 6.67 -9.80 4.47
C SER A 224 7.77 -8.93 5.07
N ILE A 225 8.00 -7.74 4.50
CA ILE A 225 8.95 -6.75 5.03
C ILE A 225 8.48 -6.24 6.41
N ILE A 226 7.20 -5.86 6.54
CA ILE A 226 6.62 -5.41 7.82
C ILE A 226 6.74 -6.52 8.88
N LEU A 227 6.39 -7.75 8.52
CA LEU A 227 6.45 -8.89 9.44
C LEU A 227 7.90 -9.18 9.89
N ALA A 228 8.87 -9.11 8.98
CA ALA A 228 10.28 -9.29 9.31
C ALA A 228 10.80 -8.19 10.26
N ASP A 229 10.43 -6.93 10.01
CA ASP A 229 10.77 -5.79 10.86
C ASP A 229 10.20 -5.95 12.28
N ILE A 230 8.93 -6.35 12.39
CA ILE A 230 8.28 -6.64 13.68
C ILE A 230 8.95 -7.80 14.39
N LYS A 231 9.22 -8.92 13.70
CA LYS A 231 9.91 -10.09 14.28
C LYS A 231 11.28 -9.68 14.83
N ASN A 232 12.03 -8.87 14.08
CA ASN A 232 13.35 -8.38 14.50
C ASN A 232 13.25 -7.46 15.73
N THR A 233 12.32 -6.49 15.71
CA THR A 233 12.04 -5.56 16.82
C THR A 233 11.72 -6.31 18.11
N ILE A 234 10.81 -7.31 18.03
CA ILE A 234 10.46 -8.20 19.14
C ILE A 234 11.66 -9.00 19.65
N ASN A 235 12.48 -9.57 18.74
CA ASN A 235 13.67 -10.34 19.12
C ASN A 235 14.73 -9.48 19.83
N GLN A 236 14.77 -8.19 19.53
CA GLN A 236 15.65 -7.23 20.18
C GLN A 236 15.06 -6.67 21.50
N ASN A 237 13.94 -7.23 21.97
CA ASN A 237 13.17 -6.75 23.14
C ASN A 237 12.75 -5.27 23.03
N GLN A 238 12.62 -4.76 21.81
CA GLN A 238 12.02 -3.48 21.53
C GLN A 238 10.51 -3.71 21.33
N TYR A 239 9.68 -2.98 22.08
CA TYR A 239 8.22 -3.15 22.03
C TYR A 239 7.51 -2.03 21.25
N ALA A 240 8.25 -1.01 20.83
CA ALA A 240 7.75 0.04 19.94
C ALA A 240 7.75 -0.50 18.51
N ILE A 241 6.57 -0.76 17.95
CA ILE A 241 6.43 -1.20 16.57
C ILE A 241 6.41 0.03 15.66
N ASN A 242 7.17 -0.03 14.57
CA ASN A 242 7.13 1.01 13.54
C ASN A 242 5.75 1.07 12.88
N GLU A 243 5.20 2.29 12.78
CA GLU A 243 3.93 2.54 12.08
C GLU A 243 4.13 3.05 10.65
N SER A 244 5.37 3.44 10.32
CA SER A 244 5.79 3.92 9.01
C SER A 244 7.06 3.21 8.57
N PHE A 245 7.09 2.75 7.32
CA PHE A 245 8.16 1.94 6.75
C PHE A 245 8.82 2.72 5.62
N THR A 246 10.10 3.03 5.78
CA THR A 246 10.94 3.67 4.76
C THR A 246 11.87 2.62 4.18
N ILE A 247 11.68 2.31 2.90
CA ILE A 247 12.41 1.26 2.20
C ILE A 247 13.29 1.88 1.12
N TYR A 248 14.58 1.53 1.14
CA TYR A 248 15.51 1.93 0.09
C TYR A 248 15.18 1.22 -1.22
N LEU A 249 14.93 2.00 -2.28
CA LEU A 249 14.39 1.49 -3.53
C LEU A 249 15.27 0.42 -4.21
N PRO A 250 16.61 0.56 -4.24
CA PRO A 250 17.48 -0.49 -4.77
C PRO A 250 17.36 -1.83 -4.03
N ASP A 251 17.15 -1.80 -2.72
CA ASP A 251 16.97 -3.03 -1.94
C ASP A 251 15.61 -3.67 -2.25
N LEU A 252 14.55 -2.86 -2.39
CA LEU A 252 13.24 -3.34 -2.81
C LEU A 252 13.30 -3.94 -4.23
N ALA A 253 14.02 -3.30 -5.16
CA ALA A 253 14.22 -3.80 -6.51
C ALA A 253 14.89 -5.18 -6.51
N GLU A 254 15.95 -5.34 -5.72
CA GLU A 254 16.64 -6.61 -5.55
C GLU A 254 15.74 -7.69 -4.94
N LEU A 255 14.97 -7.35 -3.90
CA LEU A 255 13.98 -8.27 -3.32
C LEU A 255 12.94 -8.74 -4.35
N MET A 256 12.48 -7.84 -5.22
CA MET A 256 11.57 -8.20 -6.32
C MET A 256 12.26 -9.06 -7.39
N GLY A 257 13.58 -9.22 -7.33
CA GLY A 257 14.41 -9.93 -8.30
C GLY A 257 14.80 -9.10 -9.52
N LYS A 258 14.67 -7.78 -9.46
CA LYS A 258 15.17 -6.83 -10.46
C LYS A 258 16.62 -6.44 -10.13
N GLY A 259 17.28 -5.77 -11.07
CA GLY A 259 18.57 -5.12 -10.77
C GLY A 259 18.37 -3.95 -9.80
N ARG A 260 19.38 -3.69 -8.96
CA ARG A 260 19.39 -2.58 -7.98
C ARG A 260 19.22 -1.20 -8.64
N ASN A 261 19.64 -1.07 -9.91
CA ASN A 261 19.45 0.14 -10.71
C ASN A 261 18.15 0.01 -11.50
N LEU A 262 17.09 0.63 -11.00
CA LEU A 262 15.82 0.74 -11.72
C LEU A 262 15.89 1.86 -12.77
N SER A 263 15.20 1.66 -13.90
CA SER A 263 14.93 2.73 -14.86
C SER A 263 13.83 3.65 -14.35
N ASP A 264 13.78 4.90 -14.81
CA ASP A 264 12.71 5.85 -14.42
C ASP A 264 11.32 5.28 -14.70
N ASN A 265 11.15 4.55 -15.81
CA ASN A 265 9.92 3.84 -16.13
C ASN A 265 9.57 2.76 -15.09
N ASP A 266 10.55 1.98 -14.62
CA ASP A 266 10.32 1.00 -13.56
C ASP A 266 9.91 1.65 -12.24
N ILE A 267 10.47 2.83 -11.92
CA ILE A 267 10.13 3.62 -10.73
C ILE A 267 8.68 4.11 -10.84
N ILE A 268 8.31 4.69 -11.99
CA ILE A 268 6.93 5.14 -12.26
C ILE A 268 5.95 3.96 -12.15
N MET A 269 6.27 2.81 -12.77
CA MET A 269 5.41 1.64 -12.69
C MET A 269 5.27 1.11 -11.26
N LEU A 270 6.35 1.11 -10.47
CA LEU A 270 6.30 0.71 -9.07
C LEU A 270 5.45 1.68 -8.25
N ARG A 271 5.63 2.99 -8.45
CA ARG A 271 4.82 4.03 -7.80
C ARG A 271 3.34 3.85 -8.11
N ASN A 272 2.98 3.63 -9.37
CA ASN A 272 1.58 3.45 -9.77
C ASN A 272 0.97 2.20 -9.15
N LYS A 273 1.72 1.09 -9.11
CA LYS A 273 1.28 -0.15 -8.45
C LYS A 273 1.11 0.02 -6.95
N THR A 274 2.03 0.72 -6.28
CA THR A 274 1.92 1.02 -4.86
C THR A 274 0.76 1.97 -4.57
N GLY A 275 0.57 3.00 -5.41
CA GLY A 275 -0.54 3.95 -5.32
C GLY A 275 -1.90 3.28 -5.49
N ALA A 276 -2.02 2.30 -6.38
CA ALA A 276 -3.26 1.53 -6.57
C ALA A 276 -3.73 0.84 -5.27
N PHE A 277 -2.83 0.49 -4.34
CA PHE A 277 -3.25 -0.10 -3.06
C PHE A 277 -3.98 0.85 -2.12
N GLN A 278 -3.95 2.18 -2.38
CA GLN A 278 -4.70 3.16 -1.58
C GLN A 278 -6.21 2.99 -1.71
N THR A 279 -6.70 2.43 -2.82
CA THR A 279 -8.13 2.16 -3.02
C THR A 279 -8.58 0.83 -2.41
N ILE A 280 -7.70 0.12 -1.72
CA ILE A 280 -8.02 -1.15 -1.07
C ILE A 280 -8.16 -0.95 0.44
N TYR A 281 -9.23 -1.51 0.98
CA TYR A 281 -9.46 -1.61 2.42
C TYR A 281 -9.41 -3.06 2.84
N GLY A 282 -8.86 -3.32 4.00
CA GLY A 282 -8.88 -4.64 4.59
C GLY A 282 -9.94 -4.72 5.69
N ILE A 283 -10.64 -5.85 5.70
CA ILE A 283 -11.62 -6.22 6.72
C ILE A 283 -10.97 -7.20 7.69
N ILE A 284 -11.15 -6.98 8.99
CA ILE A 284 -10.79 -7.92 10.06
C ILE A 284 -11.99 -8.09 10.98
N ARG A 285 -12.60 -9.27 10.99
CA ARG A 285 -13.73 -9.61 11.86
C ARG A 285 -13.25 -9.79 13.30
N ASP A 286 -14.07 -9.40 14.27
CA ASP A 286 -13.72 -9.56 15.68
C ASP A 286 -13.63 -11.06 16.03
N PRO A 287 -12.47 -11.55 16.50
CA PRO A 287 -12.32 -12.97 16.86
C PRO A 287 -13.27 -13.41 17.97
N LYS A 288 -13.72 -12.50 18.85
CA LYS A 288 -14.69 -12.79 19.92
C LYS A 288 -16.13 -12.76 19.44
N TYR A 289 -16.40 -11.96 18.40
CA TYR A 289 -17.75 -11.74 17.88
C TYR A 289 -17.73 -11.73 16.35
N PRO A 290 -17.52 -12.90 15.71
CA PRO A 290 -17.36 -12.98 14.25
C PRO A 290 -18.60 -12.54 13.46
N LYS A 291 -19.77 -12.46 14.11
CA LYS A 291 -21.02 -11.93 13.55
C LYS A 291 -21.19 -10.40 13.71
N ARG A 292 -20.29 -9.72 14.43
CA ARG A 292 -20.28 -8.25 14.55
C ARG A 292 -19.48 -7.64 13.40
N ILE A 293 -19.76 -6.37 13.14
CA ILE A 293 -19.06 -5.54 12.16
C ILE A 293 -17.55 -5.61 12.46
N GLY A 294 -16.78 -6.18 11.53
CA GLY A 294 -15.32 -6.19 11.59
C GLY A 294 -14.74 -4.79 11.49
N SER A 295 -13.47 -4.63 11.86
CA SER A 295 -12.73 -3.39 11.60
C SER A 295 -12.41 -3.29 10.11
N ALA A 296 -12.80 -2.18 9.50
CA ALA A 296 -12.35 -1.78 8.17
C ALA A 296 -11.18 -0.80 8.31
N LEU A 297 -10.06 -1.11 7.67
CA LEU A 297 -8.83 -0.31 7.75
C LEU A 297 -8.26 -0.08 6.35
N PRO A 298 -7.66 1.08 6.08
CA PRO A 298 -6.94 1.28 4.82
C PRO A 298 -5.79 0.28 4.72
N LEU A 299 -5.64 -0.33 3.53
CA LEU A 299 -4.58 -1.28 3.28
C LEU A 299 -3.22 -0.59 3.26
N LEU A 300 -3.11 0.52 2.54
CA LEU A 300 -1.87 1.26 2.41
C LEU A 300 -2.15 2.76 2.37
N VAL A 301 -1.55 3.48 3.32
CA VAL A 301 -1.48 4.94 3.31
C VAL A 301 -0.07 5.29 2.82
N SER A 302 0.05 5.57 1.53
CA SER A 302 1.36 5.88 0.94
C SER A 302 1.79 7.27 1.38
N LEU A 303 3.03 7.38 1.85
CA LEU A 303 3.64 8.65 2.25
C LEU A 303 4.54 9.21 1.15
N GLY A 304 4.57 8.55 -0.01
CA GLY A 304 5.26 9.02 -1.21
C GLY A 304 6.59 8.31 -1.49
N TYR A 305 7.11 8.63 -2.68
CA TYR A 305 8.46 8.30 -3.09
C TYR A 305 9.31 9.56 -2.94
N ASP A 306 10.47 9.41 -2.31
CA ASP A 306 11.43 10.48 -2.11
C ASP A 306 12.61 10.27 -3.06
N ASP A 307 12.70 11.14 -4.07
CA ASP A 307 13.76 11.15 -5.09
C ASP A 307 15.15 11.46 -4.53
N THR A 308 15.21 12.23 -3.44
CA THR A 308 16.46 12.66 -2.83
C THR A 308 17.14 11.49 -2.11
N THR A 309 16.34 10.72 -1.36
CA THR A 309 16.81 9.55 -0.64
C THR A 309 16.69 8.25 -1.42
N ASN A 310 15.97 8.27 -2.55
CA ASN A 310 15.63 7.11 -3.36
C ASN A 310 14.90 6.04 -2.52
N THR A 311 13.87 6.47 -1.79
CA THR A 311 13.10 5.62 -0.88
C THR A 311 11.61 5.65 -1.18
N ILE A 312 10.92 4.56 -0.85
CA ILE A 312 9.46 4.54 -0.77
C ILE A 312 9.09 4.53 0.70
N ARG A 313 8.19 5.43 1.10
CA ARG A 313 7.66 5.50 2.45
C ARG A 313 6.16 5.20 2.44
N PHE A 314 5.72 4.33 3.34
CA PHE A 314 4.29 4.03 3.50
C PHE A 314 3.94 3.63 4.93
N SER A 315 2.65 3.64 5.23
CA SER A 315 2.05 3.01 6.41
C SER A 315 0.98 2.01 5.99
N SER A 316 0.77 0.97 6.77
CA SER A 316 -0.30 -0.02 6.54
C SER A 316 -1.04 -0.34 7.84
N PRO A 317 -2.07 0.46 8.20
CA PRO A 317 -2.87 0.20 9.41
C PRO A 317 -3.50 -1.19 9.40
N TYR A 318 -3.97 -1.65 8.23
CA TYR A 318 -4.53 -2.99 8.09
C TYR A 318 -3.51 -4.10 8.36
N MET A 319 -2.34 -4.10 7.70
CA MET A 319 -1.38 -5.19 7.85
C MET A 319 -0.84 -5.24 9.28
N LEU A 320 -0.59 -4.08 9.90
CA LEU A 320 -0.21 -3.99 11.30
C LEU A 320 -1.27 -4.61 12.22
N ARG A 321 -2.55 -4.25 12.03
CA ARG A 321 -3.65 -4.83 12.80
C ARG A 321 -3.80 -6.33 12.55
N LEU A 322 -3.60 -6.81 11.33
CA LEU A 322 -3.70 -8.22 10.97
C LEU A 322 -2.63 -9.04 11.70
N ILE A 323 -1.37 -8.59 11.67
CA ILE A 323 -0.25 -9.22 12.41
C ILE A 323 -0.54 -9.25 13.91
N GLN A 324 -1.00 -8.12 14.48
CA GLN A 324 -1.39 -8.06 15.89
C GLN A 324 -2.56 -8.99 16.22
N THR A 325 -3.53 -9.14 15.32
CA THR A 325 -4.69 -10.02 15.51
C THR A 325 -4.26 -11.48 15.53
N LEU A 326 -3.45 -11.90 14.56
CA LEU A 326 -2.85 -13.24 14.50
C LEU A 326 -2.08 -13.57 15.79
N TYR A 327 -1.25 -12.63 16.25
CA TYR A 327 -0.53 -12.77 17.52
C TYR A 327 -1.48 -12.96 18.72
N ASN A 328 -2.50 -12.09 18.85
CA ASN A 328 -3.41 -12.10 19.98
C ASN A 328 -4.32 -13.33 20.02
N VAL A 329 -4.81 -13.80 18.88
CA VAL A 329 -5.65 -15.01 18.78
C VAL A 329 -4.87 -16.21 19.32
N LYS A 330 -3.62 -16.37 18.91
CA LYS A 330 -2.78 -17.50 19.34
C LYS A 330 -2.36 -17.40 20.80
N VAL A 331 -2.00 -16.21 21.29
CA VAL A 331 -1.73 -16.01 22.73
C VAL A 331 -2.96 -16.35 23.59
N ARG A 332 -4.19 -16.08 23.11
CA ARG A 332 -5.42 -16.49 23.81
C ARG A 332 -5.60 -18.00 23.79
N GLN A 333 -5.42 -18.65 22.64
CA GLN A 333 -5.49 -20.11 22.53
C GLN A 333 -4.43 -20.80 23.42
N SER A 334 -3.21 -20.27 23.51
CA SER A 334 -2.16 -20.81 24.37
C SER A 334 -2.35 -20.50 25.86
N LYS A 335 -3.05 -19.43 26.25
CA LYS A 335 -3.44 -19.20 27.65
C LYS A 335 -4.53 -20.16 28.13
N LEU A 336 -5.39 -20.62 27.21
CA LEU A 336 -6.36 -21.68 27.47
C LEU A 336 -5.66 -23.05 27.58
N ASN A 337 -4.58 -23.26 26.81
CA ASN A 337 -3.69 -24.42 26.91
C ASN A 337 -2.50 -24.10 27.85
N LEU A 338 -2.78 -24.01 29.16
CA LEU A 338 -1.78 -23.76 30.21
C LEU A 338 -0.47 -24.53 29.95
N ASN A 339 0.61 -23.76 29.76
CA ASN A 339 2.03 -24.11 29.67
C ASN A 339 2.65 -24.01 28.26
N LYS A 340 3.59 -23.04 28.14
CA LYS A 340 4.57 -22.78 27.05
C LYS A 340 4.24 -21.57 26.17
N ILE A 341 4.51 -20.37 26.70
CA ILE A 341 4.87 -19.21 25.87
C ILE A 341 6.27 -18.82 26.30
N THR A 342 7.30 -19.34 25.63
CA THR A 342 8.68 -18.91 25.91
C THR A 342 9.15 -17.76 25.02
N GLU A 343 8.67 -17.58 23.78
CA GLU A 343 9.12 -16.48 22.90
C GLU A 343 8.06 -16.03 21.86
N PRO A 344 7.65 -14.75 21.80
CA PRO A 344 6.67 -14.20 20.85
C PRO A 344 6.99 -14.42 19.36
N ALA A 345 8.28 -14.40 18.97
CA ALA A 345 8.69 -14.57 17.58
C ALA A 345 8.43 -15.98 17.04
N LYS A 346 8.52 -17.02 17.90
CA LYS A 346 8.22 -18.41 17.51
C LYS A 346 6.74 -18.59 17.13
N PHE A 347 5.82 -17.83 17.73
CA PHE A 347 4.40 -17.85 17.37
C PHE A 347 4.13 -17.24 15.99
N LEU A 348 4.74 -16.08 15.69
CA LEU A 348 4.57 -15.48 14.37
C LEU A 348 5.14 -16.38 13.26
N ILE A 349 6.13 -17.22 13.56
CA ILE A 349 6.66 -18.22 12.64
C ILE A 349 5.64 -19.35 12.39
N SER A 350 4.85 -19.80 13.38
CA SER A 350 3.90 -20.91 13.18
C SER A 350 2.68 -20.56 12.33
N GLU A 351 2.32 -19.28 12.26
CA GLU A 351 1.15 -18.82 11.49
C GLU A 351 1.46 -18.48 10.03
N HIS A 352 2.74 -18.54 9.67
CA HIS A 352 3.22 -18.20 8.35
C HIS A 352 4.06 -19.33 7.77
N THR A 353 4.07 -19.43 6.45
CA THR A 353 5.09 -20.19 5.72
C THR A 353 5.93 -19.24 4.89
N ASP A 354 7.24 -19.46 4.91
CA ASP A 354 8.27 -18.64 4.25
C ASP A 354 8.95 -19.45 3.13
N ILE A 355 8.14 -20.08 2.27
CA ILE A 355 8.60 -21.01 1.22
C ILE A 355 8.88 -20.34 -0.12
N ILE A 356 8.24 -19.22 -0.42
CA ILE A 356 8.26 -18.62 -1.76
C ILE A 356 9.29 -17.51 -1.80
N TYR A 357 10.23 -17.55 -2.74
CA TYR A 357 11.22 -16.49 -2.88
C TYR A 357 10.57 -15.15 -3.26
N THR A 358 11.00 -14.04 -2.65
CA THR A 358 10.48 -12.69 -2.96
C THR A 358 10.64 -12.30 -4.43
N SER A 359 11.64 -12.88 -5.10
CA SER A 359 11.88 -12.69 -6.54
C SER A 359 10.73 -13.14 -7.45
N ILE A 360 9.69 -13.78 -6.91
CA ILE A 360 8.43 -14.04 -7.63
C ILE A 360 7.67 -12.74 -7.93
N ALA A 361 7.89 -11.66 -7.18
CA ALA A 361 7.16 -10.40 -7.33
C ALA A 361 7.35 -9.73 -8.71
N LYS A 362 8.50 -9.93 -9.37
CA LYS A 362 8.71 -9.44 -10.76
C LYS A 362 7.96 -10.23 -11.84
N GLU A 363 7.39 -11.39 -11.50
CA GLU A 363 6.72 -12.24 -12.49
C GLU A 363 5.57 -11.48 -13.14
N ARG A 364 5.49 -11.58 -14.48
CA ARG A 364 4.51 -10.85 -15.27
C ARG A 364 3.16 -11.54 -15.24
N ASN A 365 3.15 -12.87 -15.21
CA ASN A 365 1.91 -13.64 -15.13
C ASN A 365 1.39 -13.68 -13.69
N LYS A 366 0.70 -12.61 -13.26
CA LYS A 366 0.17 -12.47 -11.89
C LYS A 366 -0.81 -13.57 -11.50
N ARG A 367 -1.60 -14.06 -12.46
CA ARG A 367 -2.53 -15.19 -12.29
C ARG A 367 -1.79 -16.49 -11.98
N ALA A 368 -0.65 -16.74 -12.62
CA ALA A 368 0.18 -17.89 -12.28
C ALA A 368 0.76 -17.77 -10.86
N VAL A 369 1.17 -16.57 -10.44
CA VAL A 369 1.65 -16.33 -9.07
C VAL A 369 0.54 -16.55 -8.04
N GLU A 370 -0.69 -16.14 -8.33
CA GLU A 370 -1.86 -16.37 -7.48
C GLU A 370 -2.12 -17.88 -7.27
N ILE A 371 -1.99 -18.68 -8.35
CA ILE A 371 -2.05 -20.15 -8.27
C ILE A 371 -0.93 -20.70 -7.37
N VAL A 372 0.31 -20.21 -7.51
CA VAL A 372 1.44 -20.63 -6.66
C VAL A 372 1.12 -20.35 -5.20
N PHE A 373 0.63 -19.15 -4.87
CA PHE A 373 0.24 -18.80 -3.50
C PHE A 373 -0.85 -19.73 -2.98
N ALA A 374 -1.90 -20.01 -3.76
CA ALA A 374 -2.96 -20.92 -3.37
C ALA A 374 -2.44 -22.34 -3.09
N ILE A 375 -1.62 -22.89 -3.99
CA ILE A 375 -1.07 -24.25 -3.86
C ILE A 375 -0.15 -24.34 -2.65
N VAL A 376 0.79 -23.41 -2.48
CA VAL A 376 1.72 -23.42 -1.33
C VAL A 376 0.96 -23.31 -0.02
N THR A 377 -0.02 -22.40 0.11
CA THR A 377 -0.83 -22.28 1.31
C THR A 377 -1.54 -23.60 1.64
N MET A 378 -2.18 -24.24 0.66
CA MET A 378 -2.92 -25.50 0.90
C MET A 378 -2.00 -26.69 1.22
N ILE A 379 -0.81 -26.76 0.59
CA ILE A 379 0.21 -27.76 0.94
C ILE A 379 0.66 -27.57 2.38
N GLU A 380 0.95 -26.34 2.79
CA GLU A 380 1.48 -26.04 4.11
C GLU A 380 0.43 -26.15 5.22
N GLN A 381 -0.84 -25.92 4.92
CA GLN A 381 -1.97 -26.18 5.81
C GLN A 381 -2.27 -27.67 6.02
N SER A 382 -1.93 -28.52 5.04
CA SER A 382 -2.24 -29.95 5.13
C SER A 382 -1.27 -30.66 6.08
N THR A 383 -1.81 -31.49 6.97
CA THR A 383 -1.02 -32.40 7.82
C THR A 383 -0.70 -33.72 7.12
N ASP A 384 -1.31 -33.99 5.97
CA ASP A 384 -1.19 -35.26 5.27
C ASP A 384 0.06 -35.31 4.39
N GLU A 385 0.68 -36.49 4.29
CA GLU A 385 1.78 -36.70 3.35
C GLU A 385 1.31 -36.64 1.88
N ASN A 386 0.08 -37.07 1.61
CA ASN A 386 -0.52 -37.03 0.28
C ASN A 386 -1.56 -35.92 0.23
N VAL A 387 -1.16 -34.75 -0.27
CA VAL A 387 -2.02 -33.58 -0.36
C VAL A 387 -2.79 -33.65 -1.67
N CYS A 388 -4.13 -33.65 -1.56
CA CYS A 388 -5.04 -33.58 -2.70
C CYS A 388 -5.72 -32.22 -2.73
N ILE A 389 -5.48 -31.44 -3.78
CA ILE A 389 -6.04 -30.10 -3.96
C ILE A 389 -6.98 -30.13 -5.16
N THR A 390 -8.24 -29.70 -4.99
CA THR A 390 -9.13 -29.57 -6.14
C THR A 390 -8.78 -28.31 -6.93
N VAL A 391 -8.95 -28.35 -8.26
CA VAL A 391 -8.78 -27.14 -9.09
C VAL A 391 -9.78 -26.06 -8.67
N ARG A 392 -10.96 -26.46 -8.20
CA ARG A 392 -11.96 -25.53 -7.64
C ARG A 392 -11.41 -24.74 -6.45
N ASP A 393 -10.70 -25.39 -5.52
CA ASP A 393 -10.11 -24.72 -4.36
C ASP A 393 -9.02 -23.71 -4.74
N ILE A 394 -8.28 -23.98 -5.81
CA ILE A 394 -7.30 -23.04 -6.38
C ILE A 394 -8.01 -21.81 -6.94
N PHE A 395 -9.10 -22.02 -7.68
CA PHE A 395 -9.91 -20.95 -8.26
C PHE A 395 -10.54 -20.06 -7.19
N ASP A 396 -11.11 -20.66 -6.15
CA ASP A 396 -11.70 -19.91 -5.05
C ASP A 396 -10.65 -19.05 -4.33
N ARG A 397 -9.37 -19.44 -4.38
CA ARG A 397 -8.21 -18.68 -3.86
C ARG A 397 -7.52 -17.79 -4.90
N SER A 398 -8.00 -17.77 -6.14
CA SER A 398 -7.42 -16.99 -7.24
C SER A 398 -8.42 -16.02 -7.92
N PRO A 399 -8.92 -14.99 -7.21
CA PRO A 399 -9.87 -14.03 -7.76
C PRO A 399 -9.47 -13.39 -9.10
N GLN A 400 -8.19 -13.03 -9.31
CA GLN A 400 -7.76 -12.39 -10.57
C GLN A 400 -7.78 -13.37 -11.75
N LEU A 401 -7.52 -14.67 -11.49
CA LEU A 401 -7.70 -15.71 -12.50
C LEU A 401 -9.19 -15.90 -12.84
N VAL A 402 -10.06 -15.92 -11.83
CA VAL A 402 -11.51 -16.09 -12.01
C VAL A 402 -12.09 -14.95 -12.84
N GLU A 403 -11.77 -13.70 -12.48
CA GLU A 403 -12.21 -12.51 -13.24
C GLU A 403 -11.77 -12.60 -14.70
N ALA A 404 -10.49 -12.89 -14.94
CA ALA A 404 -9.97 -13.00 -16.31
C ALA A 404 -10.63 -14.11 -17.12
N LEU A 405 -10.96 -15.24 -16.48
CA LEU A 405 -11.67 -16.33 -17.13
C LEU A 405 -13.12 -15.94 -17.47
N ASN A 406 -13.79 -15.22 -16.58
CA ASN A 406 -15.16 -14.72 -16.79
C ASN A 406 -15.22 -13.68 -17.91
N ASN A 407 -14.23 -12.79 -17.97
CA ASN A 407 -14.12 -11.76 -19.02
C ASN A 407 -13.70 -12.33 -20.39
N THR A 408 -13.19 -13.56 -20.42
CA THR A 408 -12.82 -14.24 -21.68
C THR A 408 -14.04 -14.91 -22.29
N ILE A 409 -14.50 -14.49 -23.47
CA ILE A 409 -15.75 -14.99 -24.06
C ILE A 409 -15.61 -16.43 -24.59
N ARG A 410 -14.61 -16.71 -25.44
CA ARG A 410 -14.51 -17.98 -26.18
C ARG A 410 -13.89 -19.09 -25.32
N THR A 411 -14.48 -20.27 -25.31
CA THR A 411 -13.97 -21.46 -24.58
C THR A 411 -12.54 -21.83 -24.96
N ALA A 412 -12.16 -21.75 -26.25
CA ALA A 412 -10.79 -22.00 -26.68
C ALA A 412 -9.79 -21.01 -26.07
N ASN A 413 -10.17 -19.74 -25.95
CA ASN A 413 -9.34 -18.71 -25.32
C ASN A 413 -9.29 -18.90 -23.80
N LYS A 414 -10.40 -19.32 -23.17
CA LYS A 414 -10.41 -19.72 -21.75
C LYS A 414 -9.41 -20.85 -21.49
N ASN A 415 -9.46 -21.93 -22.28
CA ASN A 415 -8.51 -23.04 -22.16
C ASN A 415 -7.06 -22.61 -22.40
N THR A 416 -6.83 -21.65 -23.31
CA THR A 416 -5.50 -21.07 -23.53
C THR A 416 -5.02 -20.27 -22.33
N LEU A 417 -5.89 -19.48 -21.70
CA LEU A 417 -5.61 -18.74 -20.46
C LEU A 417 -5.24 -19.69 -19.33
N LEU A 418 -6.03 -20.75 -19.13
CA LEU A 418 -5.77 -21.78 -18.11
C LEU A 418 -4.44 -22.48 -18.34
N LYS A 419 -4.18 -22.92 -19.56
CA LYS A 419 -2.89 -23.53 -19.91
C LYS A 419 -1.74 -22.59 -19.56
N ARG A 420 -1.78 -21.33 -20.01
CA ARG A 420 -0.72 -20.34 -19.72
C ARG A 420 -0.53 -20.08 -18.22
N ALA A 421 -1.61 -20.01 -17.45
CA ALA A 421 -1.55 -19.77 -16.01
C ALA A 421 -0.99 -20.97 -15.25
N PHE A 422 -1.52 -22.18 -15.46
CA PHE A 422 -1.11 -23.38 -14.74
C PHE A 422 0.28 -23.86 -15.14
N SER A 423 0.61 -23.88 -16.44
CA SER A 423 1.95 -24.26 -16.91
C SER A 423 3.02 -23.35 -16.29
N LYS A 424 2.75 -22.05 -16.26
CA LYS A 424 3.65 -21.08 -15.63
C LYS A 424 3.70 -21.24 -14.12
N ALA A 425 2.57 -21.53 -13.46
CA ALA A 425 2.54 -21.76 -12.01
C ALA A 425 3.39 -22.98 -11.62
N TYR A 426 3.35 -24.06 -12.39
CA TYR A 426 4.18 -25.25 -12.15
C TYR A 426 5.67 -24.94 -12.32
N GLU A 427 6.05 -24.17 -13.35
CA GLU A 427 7.42 -23.68 -13.49
C GLU A 427 7.87 -22.83 -12.29
N LEU A 428 6.96 -22.00 -11.76
CA LEU A 428 7.25 -21.14 -10.60
C LEU A 428 7.31 -21.92 -9.29
N LEU A 429 6.47 -22.94 -9.10
CA LEU A 429 6.57 -23.85 -7.94
C LEU A 429 7.96 -24.49 -7.91
N GLU A 430 8.46 -24.94 -9.06
CA GLU A 430 9.80 -25.52 -9.20
C GLU A 430 10.93 -24.51 -8.91
N LYS A 431 10.87 -23.31 -9.51
CA LYS A 431 12.02 -22.37 -9.54
C LYS A 431 11.98 -21.25 -8.51
N LYS A 432 10.80 -20.96 -7.97
CA LYS A 432 10.52 -19.80 -7.11
C LYS A 432 10.04 -20.17 -5.72
N THR A 433 10.15 -21.46 -5.37
CA THR A 433 9.86 -21.93 -4.01
C THR A 433 10.94 -22.88 -3.52
N THR A 434 11.01 -23.05 -2.20
CA THR A 434 11.83 -24.06 -1.53
C THR A 434 11.07 -25.37 -1.31
N LEU A 435 9.92 -25.59 -1.97
CA LEU A 435 9.10 -26.80 -1.75
C LEU A 435 9.88 -28.09 -1.98
N LYS A 436 10.72 -28.16 -3.01
CA LYS A 436 11.56 -29.35 -3.29
C LYS A 436 12.70 -29.54 -2.30
N GLU A 437 13.15 -28.46 -1.68
CA GLU A 437 14.14 -28.54 -0.60
C GLU A 437 13.50 -29.12 0.66
N HIS A 438 12.23 -28.82 0.92
CA HIS A 438 11.46 -29.32 2.06
C HIS A 438 10.83 -30.69 1.83
N TYR A 439 10.42 -30.97 0.60
CA TYR A 439 9.69 -32.17 0.16
C TYR A 439 10.30 -32.69 -1.17
N PRO A 440 11.42 -33.44 -1.10
CA PRO A 440 12.20 -33.82 -2.29
C PRO A 440 11.45 -34.64 -3.34
N TYR A 441 10.38 -35.34 -2.94
CA TYR A 441 9.56 -36.18 -3.80
C TYR A 441 8.43 -35.43 -4.52
N MET A 442 8.28 -34.12 -4.28
CA MET A 442 7.23 -33.33 -4.90
C MET A 442 7.57 -33.04 -6.37
N VAL A 443 6.59 -33.18 -7.28
CA VAL A 443 6.78 -32.96 -8.72
C VAL A 443 5.79 -31.94 -9.26
N PHE A 444 6.30 -31.00 -10.07
CA PHE A 444 5.53 -29.90 -10.65
C PHE A 444 5.55 -29.95 -12.18
N SER A 445 5.18 -31.09 -12.78
CA SER A 445 5.11 -31.23 -14.24
C SER A 445 3.68 -31.31 -14.75
N GLU A 446 3.45 -30.78 -15.95
CA GLU A 446 2.14 -30.88 -16.62
C GLU A 446 1.74 -32.34 -16.87
N GLU A 447 2.69 -33.23 -17.09
CA GLU A 447 2.43 -34.66 -17.34
C GLU A 447 1.82 -35.37 -16.11
N LEU A 448 2.26 -34.98 -14.91
CA LEU A 448 1.79 -35.60 -13.67
C LEU A 448 0.60 -34.87 -13.05
N LEU A 449 0.61 -33.54 -13.09
CA LEU A 449 -0.44 -32.72 -12.50
C LEU A 449 -1.61 -32.47 -13.46
N GLY A 450 -1.39 -32.61 -14.77
CA GLY A 450 -2.34 -32.24 -15.82
C GLY A 450 -2.47 -30.72 -15.98
N ILE A 451 -3.25 -30.29 -16.96
CA ILE A 451 -3.65 -28.88 -17.13
C ILE A 451 -5.18 -28.79 -17.11
N PRO A 452 -5.78 -27.96 -16.24
CA PRO A 452 -7.23 -27.81 -16.22
C PRO A 452 -7.74 -27.10 -17.47
N THR A 453 -8.94 -27.51 -17.85
CA THR A 453 -9.76 -26.95 -18.92
C THR A 453 -11.10 -26.52 -18.34
N VAL A 454 -11.87 -25.72 -19.08
CA VAL A 454 -13.22 -25.30 -18.66
C VAL A 454 -14.11 -26.49 -18.30
N SER A 455 -13.95 -27.65 -18.95
CA SER A 455 -14.75 -28.85 -18.67
C SER A 455 -14.29 -29.63 -17.44
N THR A 456 -13.09 -29.38 -16.92
CA THR A 456 -12.50 -30.16 -15.82
C THR A 456 -12.38 -29.36 -14.52
N LEU A 457 -12.75 -28.08 -14.51
CA LEU A 457 -12.59 -27.17 -13.36
C LEU A 457 -13.19 -27.68 -12.05
N ASN A 458 -14.33 -28.39 -12.11
CA ASN A 458 -15.05 -28.84 -10.92
C ASN A 458 -14.62 -30.23 -10.43
N GLU A 459 -13.89 -31.00 -11.25
CA GLU A 459 -13.62 -32.41 -10.99
C GLU A 459 -12.14 -32.72 -10.85
N MET A 460 -11.28 -31.95 -11.53
CA MET A 460 -9.84 -32.18 -11.54
C MET A 460 -9.20 -31.94 -10.18
N LYS A 461 -8.29 -32.84 -9.81
CA LYS A 461 -7.52 -32.82 -8.57
C LYS A 461 -6.04 -32.86 -8.89
N LEU A 462 -5.27 -32.07 -8.15
CA LEU A 462 -3.82 -32.07 -8.17
C LEU A 462 -3.31 -32.82 -6.94
N HIS A 463 -2.33 -33.68 -7.14
CA HIS A 463 -1.78 -34.53 -6.08
C HIS A 463 -0.32 -34.14 -5.81
N PHE A 464 0.01 -33.91 -4.55
CA PHE A 464 1.34 -33.54 -4.10
C PHE A 464 1.79 -34.45 -2.94
N ILE A 465 3.08 -34.74 -2.88
CA ILE A 465 3.67 -35.65 -1.88
C ILE A 465 4.61 -34.84 -0.98
N LYS A 466 4.25 -34.69 0.30
CA LYS A 466 5.02 -34.00 1.37
C LYS A 466 6.00 -34.92 2.10
N LYS A 467 6.47 -35.98 1.43
CA LYS A 467 7.45 -36.90 2.02
C LYS A 467 8.80 -36.18 2.15
N LYS A 468 9.35 -36.16 3.38
CA LYS A 468 10.66 -35.60 3.68
C LYS A 468 11.80 -36.51 3.23
#